data_AF-A0A1I0G9A6-F1
#
_entry.id   AF-A0A1I0G9A6-F1
#
_cell.length_a   1.000
_cell.length_b   1.000
_cell.length_c   1.000
_cell.angle_alpha   90.00
_cell.angle_beta   90.00
_cell.angle_gamma   90.00
#
_symmetry.space_group_name_H-M   'P 1'
#
loop_
_entity.id
_entity.type
_entity.pdbx_description
1 polymer ?
#
loop_
_entity_poly.entity_id
_entity_poly.type
_entity_poly.pdbx_seq_one_letter_code
_entity_poly.pdbx_strand_id
1 'polypeptide(L)'
;MNIIDKLSDAVSQSVEQLGKKSSEIIEVNKLNLNISKREREIQGLYEELGRHVYQHLRGENYINVQDLDKYFDQINYLQNDIETLRRLVIKIQRIKYCSKCKEEFDEEIVYCPLCGKYIREQ
;
A
#
# COMPACT_ATOMS: atom_id res chain seq x y z
N MET A 1 17.45 23.03 -41.03
CA MET A 1 16.72 22.14 -40.10
C MET A 1 15.87 23.03 -39.22
N ASN A 2 14.56 22.90 -39.34
CA ASN A 2 13.59 23.92 -38.95
C ASN A 2 13.31 23.86 -37.44
N ILE A 3 13.12 25.05 -36.85
CA ILE A 3 12.71 25.24 -35.44
C ILE A 3 11.32 24.60 -35.17
N ILE A 4 10.52 24.43 -36.22
CA ILE A 4 9.19 23.81 -36.20
C ILE A 4 9.26 22.30 -35.90
N ASP A 5 10.29 21.60 -36.37
CA ASP A 5 10.43 20.15 -36.17
C ASP A 5 10.72 19.83 -34.69
N LYS A 6 11.53 20.66 -34.02
CA LYS A 6 11.82 20.51 -32.57
C LYS A 6 10.62 20.89 -31.67
N LEU A 7 9.74 21.76 -32.14
CA LEU A 7 8.51 22.13 -31.42
C LEU A 7 7.44 21.02 -31.51
N SER A 8 7.35 20.34 -32.66
CA SER A 8 6.42 19.21 -32.86
C SER A 8 6.75 18.01 -31.97
N ASP A 9 8.04 17.72 -31.78
CA ASP A 9 8.50 16.62 -30.91
C ASP A 9 8.25 16.92 -29.42
N ALA A 10 8.45 18.17 -28.99
CA ALA A 10 8.22 18.59 -27.59
C ALA A 10 6.72 18.63 -27.22
N VAL A 11 5.84 18.98 -28.16
CA VAL A 11 4.38 18.97 -27.96
C VAL A 11 3.85 17.53 -27.88
N SER A 12 4.32 16.63 -28.74
CA SER A 12 3.91 15.22 -28.73
C SER A 12 4.28 14.51 -27.42
N GLN A 13 5.48 14.74 -26.89
CA GLN A 13 5.92 14.18 -25.61
C GLN A 13 5.11 14.71 -24.42
N SER A 14 4.68 15.97 -24.46
CA SER A 14 3.90 16.60 -23.39
C SER A 14 2.46 16.08 -23.32
N VAL A 15 1.82 15.82 -24.46
CA VAL A 15 0.44 15.30 -24.53
C VAL A 15 0.36 13.84 -24.04
N GLU A 16 1.34 13.01 -24.41
CA GLU A 16 1.39 11.61 -23.95
C GLU A 16 1.68 11.47 -22.46
N GLN A 17 2.52 12.33 -21.88
CA GLN A 17 2.84 12.31 -20.46
C GLN A 17 1.66 12.74 -19.57
N LEU A 18 0.87 13.73 -20.02
CA LEU A 18 -0.33 14.18 -19.30
C LEU A 18 -1.41 13.08 -19.25
N GLY A 19 -1.60 12.34 -20.33
CA GLY A 19 -2.55 11.21 -20.37
C GLY A 19 -2.15 10.06 -19.45
N LYS A 20 -0.88 9.64 -19.48
CA LYS A 20 -0.34 8.54 -18.65
C LYS A 20 -0.42 8.87 -17.16
N LYS A 21 -0.09 10.10 -16.77
CA LYS A 21 -0.16 10.54 -15.37
C LYS A 21 -1.58 10.56 -14.81
N SER A 22 -2.58 10.91 -15.62
CA SER A 22 -4.00 10.88 -15.23
C SER A 22 -4.50 9.46 -14.96
N SER A 23 -4.15 8.49 -15.82
CA SER A 23 -4.50 7.08 -15.62
C SER A 23 -3.85 6.47 -14.38
N GLU A 24 -2.56 6.76 -14.14
CA GLU A 24 -1.81 6.27 -12.97
C GLU A 24 -2.45 6.78 -11.66
N ILE A 25 -2.89 8.05 -11.61
CA ILE A 25 -3.58 8.62 -10.44
C ILE A 25 -4.90 7.91 -10.14
N ILE A 26 -5.70 7.63 -11.16
CA ILE A 26 -6.98 6.93 -11.00
C ILE A 26 -6.76 5.52 -10.43
N GLU A 27 -5.74 4.83 -10.92
CA GLU A 27 -5.39 3.49 -10.47
C GLU A 27 -4.91 3.49 -9.01
N VAL A 28 -4.02 4.41 -8.64
CA VAL A 28 -3.56 4.61 -7.25
C VAL A 28 -4.74 4.90 -6.31
N ASN A 29 -5.65 5.79 -6.71
CA ASN A 29 -6.84 6.09 -5.90
C ASN A 29 -7.72 4.86 -5.67
N LYS A 30 -7.92 4.02 -6.70
CA LYS A 30 -8.67 2.76 -6.55
C LYS A 30 -7.97 1.80 -5.57
N LEU A 31 -6.65 1.67 -5.67
CA LEU A 31 -5.88 0.84 -4.75
C LEU A 31 -5.96 1.36 -3.30
N ASN A 32 -5.85 2.68 -3.11
CA ASN A 32 -5.98 3.31 -1.80
C ASN A 32 -7.38 3.12 -1.19
N LEU A 33 -8.44 3.22 -2.00
CA LEU A 33 -9.81 2.92 -1.54
C LEU A 33 -9.94 1.46 -1.07
N ASN A 34 -9.30 0.52 -1.77
CA ASN A 34 -9.26 -0.88 -1.34
C ASN A 34 -8.49 -1.02 -0.03
N ILE A 35 -7.31 -0.41 0.11
CA ILE A 35 -6.54 -0.41 1.36
C ILE A 35 -7.40 0.09 2.52
N SER A 36 -8.03 1.26 2.38
CA SER A 36 -8.89 1.82 3.43
C SER A 36 -10.10 0.93 3.75
N LYS A 37 -10.60 0.16 2.77
CA LYS A 37 -11.66 -0.83 3.02
C LYS A 37 -11.16 -1.97 3.90
N ARG A 38 -9.99 -2.57 3.60
CA ARG A 38 -9.40 -3.64 4.43
C ARG A 38 -9.05 -3.13 5.83
N GLU A 39 -8.53 -1.91 5.95
CA GLU A 39 -8.22 -1.30 7.25
C GLU A 39 -9.49 -1.18 8.13
N ARG A 40 -10.63 -0.80 7.55
CA ARG A 40 -11.92 -0.79 8.25
C ARG A 40 -12.39 -2.19 8.63
N GLU A 41 -12.20 -3.18 7.75
CA GLU A 41 -12.55 -4.58 8.05
C GLU A 41 -11.71 -5.12 9.23
N ILE A 42 -10.40 -4.85 9.26
CA ILE A 42 -9.52 -5.18 10.39
C ILE A 42 -10.01 -4.51 11.67
N GLN A 43 -10.39 -3.23 11.61
CA GLN A 43 -10.92 -2.53 12.79
C GLN A 43 -12.19 -3.20 13.32
N GLY A 44 -13.10 -3.62 12.43
CA GLY A 44 -14.28 -4.40 12.82
C GLY A 44 -13.93 -5.72 13.50
N LEU A 45 -12.95 -6.45 12.97
CA LEU A 45 -12.46 -7.70 13.56
C LEU A 45 -11.86 -7.48 14.95
N TYR A 46 -11.11 -6.41 15.17
CA TYR A 46 -10.60 -6.09 16.50
C TYR A 46 -11.70 -5.79 17.51
N GLU A 47 -12.74 -5.07 17.10
CA GLU A 47 -13.87 -4.81 17.98
C GLU A 47 -14.67 -6.08 18.31
N GLU A 48 -14.90 -6.94 17.31
CA GLU A 48 -15.55 -8.23 17.51
C GLU A 48 -14.74 -9.14 18.45
N LEU A 49 -13.43 -9.23 18.22
CA LEU A 49 -12.51 -9.95 19.08
C LEU A 49 -12.57 -9.44 20.53
N GLY A 50 -12.50 -8.12 20.72
CA GLY A 50 -12.61 -7.50 22.04
C GLY A 50 -13.94 -7.77 22.73
N ARG A 51 -15.05 -7.69 21.98
CA ARG A 51 -16.39 -8.05 22.48
C ARG A 51 -16.47 -9.51 22.90
N HIS A 52 -15.97 -10.41 22.05
CA HIS A 52 -15.94 -11.85 22.32
C HIS A 52 -15.16 -12.17 23.59
N VAL A 53 -13.96 -11.60 23.73
CA VAL A 53 -13.11 -11.79 24.90
C VAL A 53 -13.78 -11.24 26.17
N TYR A 54 -14.30 -10.02 26.12
CA TYR A 54 -14.96 -9.40 27.26
C TYR A 54 -16.17 -10.22 27.75
N GLN A 55 -17.03 -10.68 26.83
CA GLN A 55 -18.23 -11.45 27.17
C GLN A 55 -17.90 -12.76 27.89
N HIS A 56 -16.87 -13.48 27.43
CA HIS A 56 -16.46 -14.75 28.04
C HIS A 56 -15.87 -14.53 29.43
N LEU A 57 -14.92 -13.61 29.57
CA LEU A 57 -14.26 -13.35 30.84
C LEU A 57 -15.19 -12.72 31.89
N ARG A 58 -16.16 -11.90 31.47
CA ARG A 58 -17.18 -11.35 32.37
C ARG A 58 -18.06 -12.46 32.97
N GLY A 59 -18.27 -13.54 32.24
CA GLY A 59 -19.03 -14.70 32.72
C GLY A 59 -18.22 -15.69 33.57
N GLU A 60 -17.00 -15.33 33.99
CA GLU A 60 -16.03 -16.24 34.63
C GLU A 60 -15.69 -17.49 33.80
N ASN A 61 -15.93 -17.45 32.48
CA ASN A 61 -15.59 -18.54 31.58
C ASN A 61 -14.14 -18.41 31.10
N TYR A 62 -13.51 -19.57 30.85
CA TYR A 62 -12.22 -19.63 30.19
C TYR A 62 -12.38 -19.44 28.67
N ILE A 63 -11.40 -18.78 28.03
CA ILE A 63 -11.32 -18.65 26.58
C ILE A 63 -10.25 -19.61 26.07
N ASN A 64 -10.63 -20.49 25.15
CA ASN A 64 -9.64 -21.24 24.39
C ASN A 64 -9.05 -20.34 23.28
N VAL A 65 -7.72 -20.28 23.19
CA VAL A 65 -7.02 -19.52 22.16
C VAL A 65 -7.46 -19.96 20.75
N GLN A 66 -7.78 -21.24 20.58
CA GLN A 66 -8.27 -21.80 19.31
C GLN A 66 -9.58 -21.16 18.83
N ASP A 67 -10.40 -20.66 19.76
CA ASP A 67 -11.64 -19.95 19.40
C ASP A 67 -11.34 -18.57 18.78
N LEU A 68 -10.11 -18.06 18.97
CA LEU A 68 -9.66 -16.78 18.44
C LEU A 68 -8.90 -16.90 17.11
N ASP A 69 -8.45 -18.11 16.73
CA ASP A 69 -7.61 -18.34 15.54
C ASP A 69 -8.26 -17.79 14.27
N LYS A 70 -9.59 -17.93 14.15
CA LYS A 70 -10.34 -17.35 13.02
C LYS A 70 -10.13 -15.85 12.88
N TYR A 71 -10.11 -15.09 13.98
CA TYR A 71 -9.88 -13.65 13.95
C TYR A 71 -8.44 -13.34 13.53
N PHE A 72 -7.47 -14.09 14.07
CA PHE A 72 -6.06 -13.91 13.74
C PHE A 72 -5.78 -14.19 12.26
N ASP A 73 -6.29 -15.30 11.74
CA ASP A 73 -6.12 -15.67 10.34
C ASP A 73 -6.72 -14.63 9.39
N GLN A 74 -7.92 -14.13 9.70
CA GLN A 74 -8.57 -13.09 8.90
C GLN A 74 -7.82 -11.75 8.95
N ILE A 75 -7.36 -11.33 10.13
CA ILE A 75 -6.56 -10.11 10.28
C ILE A 75 -5.24 -10.24 9.51
N ASN A 76 -4.53 -11.37 9.67
CA ASN A 76 -3.27 -11.63 8.97
C ASN A 76 -3.47 -11.64 7.45
N TYR A 77 -4.54 -12.25 6.96
CA TYR A 77 -4.87 -12.23 5.53
C TYR A 77 -5.08 -10.81 5.02
N LEU A 78 -5.89 -10.00 5.71
CA LEU A 78 -6.17 -8.61 5.31
C LEU A 78 -4.91 -7.73 5.37
N GLN A 79 -4.03 -7.95 6.36
CA GLN A 79 -2.75 -7.25 6.46
C GLN A 79 -1.82 -7.57 5.28
N ASN A 80 -1.70 -8.85 4.91
CA ASN A 80 -0.92 -9.26 3.73
C ASN A 80 -1.48 -8.67 2.44
N ASP A 81 -2.81 -8.58 2.32
CA ASP A 81 -3.45 -7.96 1.16
C ASP A 81 -3.17 -6.45 1.11
N ILE A 82 -3.22 -5.74 2.24
CA ILE A 82 -2.81 -4.33 2.34
C ILE A 82 -1.36 -4.14 1.91
N GLU A 83 -0.44 -4.99 2.38
CA GLU A 83 0.98 -4.90 1.97
C GLU A 83 1.17 -5.14 0.47
N THR A 84 0.36 -6.01 -0.13
CA THR A 84 0.39 -6.25 -1.57
C THR A 84 -0.13 -5.04 -2.34
N LEU A 85 -1.25 -4.46 -1.91
CA LEU A 85 -1.82 -3.25 -2.52
C LEU A 85 -0.89 -2.05 -2.40
N ARG A 86 -0.23 -1.85 -1.24
CA ARG A 86 0.75 -0.77 -1.05
C ARG A 86 1.95 -0.92 -1.97
N ARG A 87 2.45 -2.15 -2.17
CA ARG A 87 3.52 -2.42 -3.15
C ARG A 87 3.11 -2.08 -4.58
N LEU A 88 1.86 -2.34 -4.96
CA LEU A 88 1.34 -1.95 -6.27
C LEU A 88 1.25 -0.43 -6.44
N VAL A 89 0.81 0.30 -5.40
CA VAL A 89 0.79 1.77 -5.39
C VAL A 89 2.19 2.33 -5.62
N ILE A 90 3.17 1.86 -4.84
CA ILE A 90 4.58 2.24 -4.96
C ILE A 90 5.10 1.97 -6.38
N LYS A 91 4.78 0.80 -6.96
CA LYS A 91 5.18 0.43 -8.32
C LYS A 91 4.59 1.37 -9.38
N ILE A 92 3.32 1.75 -9.25
CA ILE A 92 2.65 2.67 -10.19
C ILE A 92 3.24 4.08 -10.08
N GLN A 93 3.48 4.54 -8.84
CA GLN A 93 4.07 5.85 -8.58
C GLN A 93 5.58 5.89 -8.84
N ARG A 94 6.21 4.72 -9.12
CA ARG A 94 7.65 4.55 -9.33
C ARG A 94 8.49 4.98 -8.12
N ILE A 95 7.90 4.88 -6.95
CA ILE A 95 8.53 5.21 -5.67
C ILE A 95 9.49 4.08 -5.28
N LYS A 96 10.65 4.41 -4.71
CA LYS A 96 11.58 3.45 -4.14
C LYS A 96 11.33 3.30 -2.65
N TYR A 97 11.24 2.05 -2.17
CA TYR A 97 10.95 1.73 -0.77
C TYR A 97 12.16 1.15 -0.03
N CYS A 98 12.47 1.72 1.14
CA CYS A 98 13.51 1.22 2.02
C CYS A 98 12.99 0.13 2.98
N SER A 99 13.30 -1.14 2.72
CA SER A 99 12.86 -2.26 3.57
C SER A 99 13.41 -2.31 5.00
N LYS A 100 14.34 -1.43 5.37
CA LYS A 100 14.88 -1.35 6.75
C LYS A 100 14.28 -0.20 7.54
N CYS A 101 14.20 0.97 6.91
CA CYS A 101 13.76 2.20 7.54
C CYS A 101 12.29 2.53 7.28
N LYS A 102 11.68 1.84 6.32
CA LYS A 102 10.28 1.99 5.89
C LYS A 102 9.93 3.33 5.26
N GLU A 103 10.93 4.09 4.83
CA GLU A 103 10.76 5.37 4.13
C GLU A 103 10.59 5.17 2.61
N GLU A 104 9.87 6.10 1.99
CA GLU A 104 9.53 6.17 0.57
C GLU A 104 10.24 7.35 -0.12
N PHE A 105 10.68 7.16 -1.36
CA PHE A 105 11.42 8.16 -2.12
C PHE A 105 10.89 8.26 -3.55
N ASP A 106 10.59 9.49 -4.01
CA ASP A 106 10.06 9.79 -5.35
C ASP A 106 11.14 9.76 -6.47
N GLU A 107 12.40 9.44 -6.12
CA GLU A 107 13.54 9.43 -7.05
C GLU A 107 14.13 8.02 -7.24
N GLU A 108 14.83 7.82 -8.37
CA GLU A 108 15.65 6.62 -8.62
C GLU A 108 16.86 6.60 -7.70
N ILE A 109 16.65 6.16 -6.46
CA ILE A 109 17.71 6.01 -5.47
C ILE A 109 18.17 4.55 -5.37
N VAL A 110 19.48 4.36 -5.46
CA VAL A 110 20.13 3.04 -5.37
C VAL A 110 20.43 2.65 -3.91
N TYR A 111 20.65 3.66 -3.05
CA TYR A 111 20.87 3.50 -1.62
C TYR A 111 19.94 4.43 -0.84
N CYS A 112 19.41 3.97 0.28
CA CYS A 112 18.60 4.81 1.15
C CYS A 112 19.46 5.95 1.74
N PRO A 113 19.09 7.23 1.53
CA PRO A 113 19.85 8.38 2.04
C PRO A 113 19.81 8.49 3.57
N LEU A 114 18.84 7.84 4.24
CA LEU A 114 18.69 7.88 5.70
C LEU A 114 19.48 6.78 6.42
N CYS A 115 19.56 5.57 5.86
CA CYS A 115 20.12 4.42 6.56
C CYS A 115 21.19 3.65 5.80
N GLY A 116 21.52 4.07 4.58
CA GLY A 116 22.56 3.47 3.73
C GLY A 116 22.21 2.08 3.18
N LYS A 117 21.02 1.54 3.43
CA LYS A 117 20.64 0.22 2.88
C LYS A 117 20.46 0.32 1.37
N TYR A 118 21.08 -0.62 0.65
CA TYR A 118 20.85 -0.81 -0.79
C TYR A 118 19.38 -1.11 -1.07
N ILE A 119 18.80 -0.38 -2.02
CA ILE A 119 17.43 -0.54 -2.45
C ILE A 119 17.44 -1.43 -3.69
N ARG A 120 16.93 -2.65 -3.53
CA ARG A 120 16.81 -3.59 -4.66
C ARG A 120 15.73 -3.08 -5.62
N GLU A 121 16.06 -3.03 -6.89
CA GLU A 121 15.07 -2.91 -7.97
C GLU A 121 14.17 -4.15 -7.97
N GLN A 122 12.85 -3.93 -7.97
CA GLN A 122 11.83 -4.94 -8.24
C GLN A 122 10.99 -4.50 -9.43
#